data_AF-A0A094PQC9-F1
#
_entry.id   AF-A0A094PQC9-F1
#
_cell.length_a   1.000
_cell.length_b   1.000
_cell.length_c   1.000
_cell.angle_alpha   90.00
_cell.angle_beta   90.00
_cell.angle_gamma   90.00
#
_symmetry.space_group_name_H-M   'P 1'
#
loop_
_entity.id
_entity.type
_entity.pdbx_description
1 polymer ?
#
loop_
_entity_poly.entity_id
_entity_poly.type
_entity_poly.pdbx_seq_one_letter_code
_entity_poly.pdbx_strand_id
1 'polypeptide(L)'
;QARTVPYAVALVGGQPIPLFEEAMTESDIKSVIAKLLTIAAEQGIGEAPEEKLEPEETEALAALDVGDLVKAEDAYKRFLARMPSNPYAKLGLAHTQLQLRILNLDPAQTIAAANSAPLEIESALAAADMEVATGSVEPAFIRLLALVKETSGDDRARVKDRLLELFSLVDPADPRVIKARAELANALF
;
A
#
# COMPACT_ATOMS: atom_id res chain seq x y z
N GLN A 1 -12.78 32.93 -26.12
CA GLN A 1 -12.25 31.64 -25.64
C GLN A 1 -13.06 31.24 -24.43
N ALA A 2 -13.78 30.11 -24.47
CA ALA A 2 -14.52 29.60 -23.33
C ALA A 2 -13.53 29.03 -22.31
N ARG A 3 -13.44 29.64 -21.13
CA ARG A 3 -12.66 29.11 -20.00
C ARG A 3 -13.52 28.02 -19.35
N THR A 4 -13.34 26.76 -19.72
CA THR A 4 -13.97 25.63 -19.00
C THR A 4 -13.22 25.42 -17.70
N VAL A 5 -13.85 25.83 -16.60
CA VAL A 5 -13.31 25.71 -15.24
C VAL A 5 -14.36 25.01 -14.39
N PRO A 6 -14.12 23.78 -13.89
CA PRO A 6 -14.75 23.39 -12.65
C PRO A 6 -13.99 24.05 -11.50
N TYR A 7 -14.63 25.02 -10.85
CA TYR A 7 -14.13 25.63 -9.62
C TYR A 7 -15.16 25.40 -8.51
N ALA A 8 -14.71 25.00 -7.33
CA ALA A 8 -15.57 24.79 -6.18
C ALA A 8 -15.08 25.59 -4.96
N VAL A 9 -16.04 26.18 -4.25
CA VAL A 9 -15.83 26.91 -2.99
C VAL A 9 -16.76 26.33 -1.95
N ALA A 10 -16.23 26.07 -0.77
CA ALA A 10 -17.02 25.77 0.41
C ALA A 10 -17.25 27.02 1.25
N LEU A 11 -18.40 27.10 1.92
CA LEU A 11 -18.68 28.12 2.92
C LEU A 11 -18.75 27.45 4.28
N VAL A 12 -17.79 27.76 5.16
CA VAL A 12 -17.71 27.21 6.53
C VAL A 12 -17.76 28.37 7.51
N GLY A 13 -18.75 28.40 8.40
CA GLY A 13 -18.91 29.50 9.37
C GLY A 13 -19.08 30.89 8.73
N GLY A 14 -19.57 30.96 7.48
CA GLY A 14 -19.67 32.21 6.71
C GLY A 14 -18.38 32.66 6.03
N GLN A 15 -17.28 31.90 6.13
CA GLN A 15 -16.02 32.18 5.43
C GLN A 15 -15.88 31.30 4.17
N PRO A 16 -15.55 31.87 3.00
CA PRO A 16 -15.31 31.11 1.78
C PRO A 16 -13.94 30.44 1.80
N ILE A 17 -13.91 29.12 1.53
CA ILE A 17 -12.72 28.29 1.43
C ILE A 17 -12.67 27.70 0.01
N PRO A 18 -11.66 28.00 -0.80
CA PRO A 18 -11.49 27.38 -2.11
C PRO A 18 -11.20 25.87 -1.97
N LEU A 19 -11.90 25.03 -2.73
CA LEU A 19 -11.75 23.58 -2.70
C LEU A 19 -10.88 23.04 -3.83
N PHE A 20 -11.21 23.37 -5.08
CA PHE A 20 -10.43 22.96 -6.25
C PHE A 20 -10.71 23.88 -7.44
N GLU A 21 -9.72 23.99 -8.33
CA GLU A 21 -9.79 24.80 -9.57
C GLU A 21 -9.61 23.95 -10.84
N GLU A 22 -9.43 22.64 -10.67
CA GLU A 22 -9.21 21.66 -11.74
C GLU A 22 -10.22 20.51 -11.63
N ALA A 23 -10.41 19.79 -12.74
CA ALA A 23 -11.31 18.63 -12.76
C ALA A 23 -10.73 17.49 -11.91
N MET A 24 -11.48 17.05 -10.90
CA MET A 24 -11.11 15.97 -9.98
C MET A 24 -11.95 14.71 -10.23
N THR A 25 -11.45 13.54 -9.84
CA THR A 25 -12.27 12.32 -9.83
C THR A 25 -13.29 12.36 -8.69
N GLU A 26 -14.36 11.58 -8.78
CA GLU A 26 -15.36 11.49 -7.71
C GLU A 26 -14.73 11.10 -6.35
N SER A 27 -13.75 10.20 -6.38
CA SER A 27 -13.02 9.77 -5.18
C SER A 27 -12.23 10.91 -4.53
N ASP A 28 -11.56 11.72 -5.36
CA ASP A 28 -10.78 12.85 -4.86
C ASP A 28 -11.69 13.95 -4.32
N ILE A 29 -12.84 14.20 -4.98
CA ILE A 29 -13.86 15.16 -4.51
C ILE A 29 -14.41 14.73 -3.14
N LYS A 30 -14.77 13.46 -2.99
CA LYS A 30 -15.23 12.91 -1.69
C LYS A 30 -14.18 13.10 -0.59
N SER A 31 -12.92 12.86 -0.92
CA SER A 31 -11.81 13.03 0.03
C SER A 31 -11.62 14.49 0.45
N VAL A 32 -11.71 15.44 -0.50
CA VAL A 32 -11.61 16.89 -0.21
C VAL A 32 -12.78 17.35 0.65
N ILE A 33 -14.00 16.91 0.34
CA ILE A 33 -15.20 17.23 1.13
C ILE A 33 -15.09 16.65 2.55
N ALA A 34 -14.66 15.39 2.68
CA ALA A 34 -14.49 14.76 3.99
C ALA A 34 -13.48 15.53 4.86
N LYS A 35 -12.31 15.89 4.29
CA LYS A 35 -11.30 16.71 4.99
C LYS A 35 -11.84 18.07 5.41
N LEU A 36 -12.60 18.73 4.54
CA LEU A 36 -13.23 20.01 4.89
C LEU A 36 -14.21 19.85 6.06
N LEU A 37 -15.03 18.80 6.05
CA LEU A 37 -15.98 18.52 7.13
C LEU A 37 -15.26 18.22 8.45
N THR A 38 -14.13 17.49 8.42
CA THR A 38 -13.28 17.29 9.60
C THR A 38 -12.74 18.62 10.15
N ILE A 39 -12.21 19.50 9.30
CA ILE A 39 -11.70 20.82 9.71
C ILE A 39 -12.83 21.69 10.28
N ALA A 40 -14.02 21.65 9.66
CA ALA A 40 -15.19 22.38 10.17
C ALA A 40 -15.60 21.88 11.56
N ALA A 41 -15.60 20.56 11.78
CA ALA A 41 -15.93 19.96 13.07
C ALA A 41 -14.93 20.33 14.18
N GLU A 42 -13.63 20.40 13.87
CA GLU A 42 -12.60 20.90 14.79
C GLU A 42 -12.85 22.36 15.23
N GLN A 43 -13.50 23.15 14.38
CA GLN A 43 -13.92 24.53 14.67
C GLN A 43 -15.28 24.60 15.39
N GLY A 44 -15.85 23.45 15.79
CA GLY A 44 -17.16 23.34 16.42
C GLY A 44 -18.34 23.50 15.45
N ILE A 45 -18.10 23.40 14.14
CA ILE A 45 -19.11 23.55 13.09
C ILE A 45 -19.43 22.17 12.51
N GLY A 46 -20.58 21.62 12.92
CA GLY A 46 -21.01 20.28 12.49
C GLY A 46 -20.22 19.16 13.16
N GLU A 47 -20.36 17.95 12.64
CA GLU A 47 -19.66 16.75 13.13
C GLU A 47 -18.71 16.25 12.04
N ALA A 48 -17.54 15.75 12.44
CA ALA A 48 -16.62 15.13 11.50
C ALA A 48 -17.30 13.89 10.92
N PRO A 49 -17.15 13.59 9.63
CA PRO A 49 -17.66 12.34 9.08
C PRO A 49 -17.04 11.19 9.88
N GLU A 50 -17.86 10.40 10.56
CA GLU A 50 -17.38 9.14 11.12
C GLU A 50 -16.96 8.25 9.95
N GLU A 51 -15.67 7.93 9.87
CA GLU A 51 -15.17 6.95 8.93
C GLU A 51 -15.74 5.59 9.34
N LYS A 52 -16.90 5.26 8.77
CA LYS A 52 -17.59 4.02 9.09
C LYS A 52 -16.81 2.87 8.47
N LEU A 53 -16.09 2.16 9.34
CA LEU A 53 -15.39 0.94 8.95
C LEU A 53 -16.36 -0.06 8.35
N GLU A 54 -15.88 -0.76 7.34
CA GLU A 54 -16.62 -1.89 6.78
C GLU A 54 -16.63 -3.07 7.78
N PRO A 55 -17.63 -3.96 7.74
CA PRO A 55 -17.69 -5.11 8.65
C PRO A 55 -16.42 -5.96 8.62
N GLU A 56 -15.90 -6.25 7.42
CA GLU A 56 -14.67 -7.02 7.23
C GLU A 56 -13.42 -6.26 7.70
N GLU A 57 -13.42 -4.93 7.58
CA GLU A 57 -12.33 -4.10 8.11
C GLU A 57 -12.29 -4.14 9.64
N THR A 58 -13.46 -4.01 10.27
CA THR A 58 -13.61 -4.11 11.73
C THR A 58 -13.15 -5.49 12.22
N GLU A 59 -13.51 -6.56 11.51
CA GLU A 59 -13.10 -7.92 11.83
C GLU A 59 -11.57 -8.11 11.69
N ALA A 60 -10.99 -7.57 10.62
CA ALA A 60 -9.54 -7.65 10.39
C ALA A 60 -8.77 -6.91 11.49
N LEU A 61 -9.17 -5.69 11.84
CA LEU A 61 -8.54 -4.92 12.92
C LEU A 61 -8.63 -5.64 14.26
N ALA A 62 -9.80 -6.18 14.61
CA ALA A 62 -9.97 -6.95 15.85
C ALA A 62 -9.12 -8.23 15.88
N ALA A 63 -8.87 -8.85 14.72
CA ALA A 63 -7.96 -9.99 14.61
C ALA A 63 -6.48 -9.57 14.78
N LEU A 64 -6.08 -8.45 14.18
CA LEU A 64 -4.74 -7.87 14.34
C LEU A 64 -4.45 -7.50 15.79
N ASP A 65 -5.43 -6.94 16.51
CA ASP A 65 -5.30 -6.54 17.93
C ASP A 65 -4.91 -7.70 18.85
N VAL A 66 -5.32 -8.93 18.53
CA VAL A 66 -4.99 -10.14 19.27
C VAL A 66 -3.89 -10.98 18.60
N GLY A 67 -3.28 -10.46 17.52
CA GLY A 67 -2.21 -11.13 16.78
C GLY A 67 -2.66 -12.29 15.90
N ASP A 68 -3.96 -12.43 15.61
CA ASP A 68 -4.50 -13.47 14.71
C ASP A 68 -4.38 -13.03 13.25
N LEU A 69 -3.15 -13.09 12.73
CA LEU A 69 -2.83 -12.68 11.37
C LEU A 69 -3.56 -13.50 10.30
N VAL A 70 -3.87 -14.77 10.59
CA VAL A 70 -4.59 -15.65 9.64
C VAL A 70 -6.03 -15.19 9.50
N LYS A 71 -6.70 -14.88 10.61
CA LYS A 71 -8.06 -14.33 10.58
C LYS A 71 -8.10 -12.94 9.95
N ALA A 72 -7.11 -12.09 10.22
CA ALA A 72 -7.01 -10.79 9.57
C ALA A 72 -6.86 -10.92 8.04
N GLU A 73 -6.03 -11.85 7.57
CA GLU A 73 -5.84 -12.11 6.14
C GLU A 73 -7.15 -12.56 5.47
N ASP A 74 -7.89 -13.48 6.09
CA ASP A 74 -9.19 -13.95 5.58
C ASP A 74 -10.21 -12.79 5.49
N ALA A 75 -10.28 -11.96 6.53
CA ALA A 75 -11.18 -10.80 6.55
C ALA A 75 -10.85 -9.81 5.42
N TYR A 76 -9.58 -9.44 5.22
CA TYR A 76 -9.21 -8.57 4.11
C TYR A 76 -9.43 -9.21 2.73
N LYS A 77 -9.23 -10.53 2.58
CA LYS A 77 -9.56 -11.24 1.34
C LYS A 77 -11.06 -11.18 1.03
N ARG A 78 -11.92 -11.40 2.03
CA ARG A 78 -13.38 -11.25 1.87
C ARG A 78 -13.77 -9.82 1.55
N PHE A 79 -13.14 -8.85 2.20
CA PHE A 79 -13.33 -7.44 1.89
C PHE A 79 -13.00 -7.17 0.41
N LEU A 80 -11.83 -7.59 -0.08
CA LEU A 80 -11.45 -7.41 -1.48
C LEU A 80 -12.30 -8.20 -2.47
N ALA A 81 -12.87 -9.35 -2.08
CA ALA A 81 -13.83 -10.05 -2.93
C ALA A 81 -15.10 -9.23 -3.18
N ARG A 82 -15.55 -8.45 -2.18
CA ARG A 82 -16.70 -7.54 -2.30
C ARG A 82 -16.33 -6.18 -2.89
N MET A 83 -15.17 -5.64 -2.52
CA MET A 83 -14.67 -4.33 -2.96
C MET A 83 -13.23 -4.43 -3.49
N PRO A 84 -13.04 -4.93 -4.74
CA PRO A 84 -11.71 -5.25 -5.28
C PRO A 84 -10.76 -4.06 -5.42
N SER A 85 -11.29 -2.84 -5.44
CA SER A 85 -10.52 -1.61 -5.60
C SER A 85 -10.30 -0.85 -4.29
N ASN A 86 -10.78 -1.37 -3.15
CA ASN A 86 -10.67 -0.67 -1.88
C ASN A 86 -9.18 -0.55 -1.45
N PRO A 87 -8.65 0.67 -1.25
CA PRO A 87 -7.23 0.88 -0.96
C PRO A 87 -6.84 0.38 0.44
N TYR A 88 -7.70 0.54 1.44
CA TYR A 88 -7.45 0.08 2.82
C TYR A 88 -7.37 -1.43 2.89
N ALA A 89 -8.29 -2.14 2.22
CA ALA A 89 -8.29 -3.59 2.17
C ALA A 89 -7.04 -4.15 1.45
N LYS A 90 -6.59 -3.49 0.37
CA LYS A 90 -5.35 -3.88 -0.33
C LYS A 90 -4.12 -3.71 0.56
N LEU A 91 -4.00 -2.56 1.19
CA LEU A 91 -2.87 -2.24 2.06
C LEU A 91 -2.86 -3.15 3.30
N GLY A 92 -4.02 -3.32 3.94
CA GLY A 92 -4.20 -4.21 5.09
C GLY A 92 -3.85 -5.66 4.77
N LEU A 93 -4.30 -6.18 3.61
CA LEU A 93 -3.94 -7.51 3.17
C LEU A 93 -2.42 -7.65 2.97
N ALA A 94 -1.81 -6.72 2.23
CA ALA A 94 -0.36 -6.77 1.95
C ALA A 94 0.47 -6.72 3.25
N HIS A 95 0.09 -5.86 4.21
CA HIS A 95 0.78 -5.80 5.50
C HIS A 95 0.63 -7.09 6.29
N THR A 96 -0.58 -7.63 6.36
CA THR A 96 -0.86 -8.88 7.08
C THR A 96 -0.10 -10.06 6.48
N GLN A 97 -0.06 -10.13 5.14
CA GLN A 97 0.68 -11.17 4.42
C GLN A 97 2.19 -11.04 4.61
N LEU A 98 2.74 -9.82 4.63
CA LEU A 98 4.14 -9.60 4.98
C LEU A 98 4.46 -10.10 6.39
N GLN A 99 3.63 -9.75 7.38
CA GLN A 99 3.81 -10.18 8.76
C GLN A 99 3.76 -11.71 8.88
N LEU A 100 2.82 -12.37 8.21
CA LEU A 100 2.73 -13.84 8.18
C LEU A 100 4.02 -14.49 7.67
N ARG A 101 4.62 -13.93 6.61
CA ARG A 101 5.84 -14.50 6.00
C ARG A 101 7.07 -14.37 6.89
N ILE A 102 7.17 -13.30 7.66
CA ILE A 102 8.34 -13.03 8.50
C ILE A 102 8.18 -13.52 9.95
N LEU A 103 6.98 -13.91 10.36
CA LEU A 103 6.62 -14.17 11.77
C LEU A 103 7.60 -15.08 12.53
N ASN A 104 8.17 -16.07 11.85
CA ASN A 104 9.07 -17.07 12.45
C ASN A 104 10.50 -17.00 11.90
N LEU A 105 10.87 -15.88 11.28
CA LEU A 105 12.19 -15.70 10.68
C LEU A 105 13.09 -14.85 11.57
N ASP A 106 14.36 -15.25 11.67
CA ASP A 106 15.40 -14.40 12.26
C ASP A 106 15.91 -13.40 11.20
N PRO A 107 15.89 -12.08 11.46
CA PRO A 107 16.27 -11.10 10.46
C PRO A 107 17.70 -11.25 9.95
N ALA A 108 18.66 -11.46 10.86
CA ALA A 108 20.07 -11.51 10.52
C ALA A 108 20.42 -12.77 9.72
N GLN A 109 19.90 -13.92 10.14
CA GLN A 109 20.11 -15.20 9.44
C GLN A 109 19.45 -15.20 8.06
N THR A 110 18.24 -14.66 7.95
CA THR A 110 17.49 -14.60 6.68
C THR A 110 18.25 -13.77 5.65
N ILE A 111 18.72 -12.58 6.05
CA ILE A 111 19.51 -11.70 5.16
C ILE A 111 20.87 -12.33 4.82
N ALA A 112 21.55 -12.95 5.80
CA ALA A 112 22.83 -13.60 5.57
C ALA A 112 22.74 -14.79 4.60
N ALA A 113 21.66 -15.57 4.66
CA ALA A 113 21.40 -16.66 3.73
C ALA A 113 21.27 -16.14 2.29
N ALA A 114 20.46 -15.10 2.08
CA ALA A 114 20.29 -14.47 0.77
C ALA A 114 21.58 -13.82 0.25
N ASN A 115 22.43 -13.29 1.12
CA ASN A 115 23.74 -12.76 0.72
C ASN A 115 24.73 -13.85 0.31
N SER A 116 24.62 -15.04 0.89
CA SER A 116 25.48 -16.19 0.58
C SER A 116 25.06 -16.92 -0.69
N ALA A 117 23.77 -16.83 -1.06
CA ALA A 117 23.22 -17.40 -2.29
C ALA A 117 22.29 -16.39 -3.01
N PRO A 118 22.83 -15.34 -3.67
CA PRO A 118 22.03 -14.22 -4.19
C PRO A 118 20.99 -14.58 -5.27
N LEU A 119 21.16 -15.73 -5.94
CA LEU A 119 20.25 -16.21 -6.98
C LEU A 119 19.30 -17.32 -6.48
N GLU A 120 19.37 -17.69 -5.20
CA GLU A 120 18.42 -18.61 -4.60
C GLU A 120 17.13 -17.85 -4.28
N ILE A 121 16.04 -18.23 -4.95
CA ILE A 121 14.80 -17.48 -5.00
C ILE A 121 14.16 -17.38 -3.62
N GLU A 122 14.09 -18.48 -2.85
CA GLU A 122 13.39 -18.48 -1.55
C GLU A 122 14.09 -17.56 -0.55
N SER A 123 15.41 -17.67 -0.44
CA SER A 123 16.24 -16.84 0.44
C SER A 123 16.11 -15.38 0.06
N ALA A 124 16.10 -15.07 -1.24
CA ALA A 124 15.96 -13.69 -1.69
C ALA A 124 14.58 -13.10 -1.41
N LEU A 125 13.51 -13.87 -1.60
CA LEU A 125 12.15 -13.43 -1.27
C LEU A 125 12.00 -13.21 0.24
N ALA A 126 12.50 -14.13 1.07
CA ALA A 126 12.45 -14.00 2.53
C ALA A 126 13.29 -12.81 3.04
N ALA A 127 14.47 -12.58 2.47
CA ALA A 127 15.29 -11.42 2.82
C ALA A 127 14.64 -10.12 2.39
N ALA A 128 14.04 -10.06 1.18
CA ALA A 128 13.35 -8.86 0.71
C ALA A 128 12.13 -8.51 1.59
N ASP A 129 11.34 -9.52 2.00
CA ASP A 129 10.27 -9.33 2.98
C ASP A 129 10.81 -8.73 4.29
N MET A 130 11.86 -9.34 4.85
CA MET A 130 12.48 -8.89 6.10
C MET A 130 13.05 -7.46 6.00
N GLU A 131 13.75 -7.17 4.92
CA GLU A 131 14.34 -5.87 4.62
C GLU A 131 13.24 -4.80 4.54
N VAL A 132 12.12 -5.05 3.85
CA VAL A 132 10.98 -4.12 3.82
C VAL A 132 10.33 -3.96 5.19
N ALA A 133 10.11 -5.06 5.91
CA ALA A 133 9.50 -5.04 7.25
C ALA A 133 10.32 -4.23 8.27
N THR A 134 11.65 -4.17 8.09
CA THR A 134 12.58 -3.42 8.94
C THR A 134 12.92 -2.03 8.39
N GLY A 135 12.33 -1.61 7.26
CA GLY A 135 12.51 -0.28 6.65
C GLY A 135 13.69 -0.16 5.67
N SER A 136 14.41 -1.24 5.41
CA SER A 136 15.53 -1.32 4.44
C SER A 136 15.04 -1.66 3.02
N VAL A 137 14.20 -0.80 2.44
CA VAL A 137 13.50 -1.11 1.17
C VAL A 137 14.41 -1.19 -0.08
N GLU A 138 15.52 -0.45 -0.11
CA GLU A 138 16.39 -0.41 -1.29
C GLU A 138 17.13 -1.73 -1.54
N PRO A 139 17.78 -2.36 -0.54
CA PRO A 139 18.32 -3.72 -0.66
C PRO A 139 17.30 -4.75 -1.19
N ALA A 140 16.07 -4.70 -0.68
CA ALA A 140 15.00 -5.61 -1.09
C ALA A 140 14.70 -5.48 -2.58
N PHE A 141 14.54 -4.25 -3.06
CA PHE A 141 14.23 -3.98 -4.47
C PHE A 141 15.38 -4.38 -5.37
N ILE A 142 16.63 -4.05 -5.01
CA ILE A 142 17.83 -4.42 -5.78
C ILE A 142 17.89 -5.94 -5.95
N ARG A 143 17.67 -6.69 -4.87
CA ARG A 143 17.74 -8.16 -4.87
C ARG A 143 16.69 -8.79 -5.77
N LEU A 144 15.43 -8.37 -5.65
CA LEU A 144 14.35 -8.93 -6.46
C LEU A 144 14.46 -8.50 -7.92
N LEU A 145 14.92 -7.28 -8.21
CA LEU A 145 15.18 -6.83 -9.59
C LEU A 145 16.28 -7.65 -10.27
N ALA A 146 17.34 -8.02 -9.53
CA ALA A 146 18.36 -8.93 -10.04
C ALA A 146 17.75 -10.29 -10.41
N LEU A 147 16.95 -10.88 -9.52
CA LEU A 147 16.29 -12.15 -9.79
C LEU A 147 15.31 -12.09 -10.97
N VAL A 148 14.54 -11.01 -11.14
CA VAL A 148 13.65 -10.87 -12.31
C VAL A 148 14.42 -10.96 -13.62
N LYS A 149 15.64 -10.40 -13.67
CA LYS A 149 16.51 -10.43 -14.87
C LYS A 149 17.07 -11.83 -15.14
N GLU A 150 17.44 -12.56 -14.08
CA GLU A 150 18.09 -13.88 -14.17
C GLU A 150 17.11 -15.05 -14.31
N THR A 151 15.87 -14.90 -13.83
CA THR A 151 14.84 -15.96 -13.88
C THR A 151 13.94 -15.83 -15.12
N SER A 152 13.16 -16.86 -15.41
CA SER A 152 12.16 -16.85 -16.50
C SER A 152 10.93 -17.69 -16.11
N GLY A 153 9.87 -17.64 -16.93
CA GLY A 153 8.65 -18.42 -16.68
C GLY A 153 8.00 -18.13 -15.32
N ASP A 154 7.60 -19.19 -14.63
CA ASP A 154 6.90 -19.11 -13.35
C ASP A 154 7.76 -18.49 -12.25
N ASP A 155 9.07 -18.74 -12.26
CA ASP A 155 10.00 -18.14 -11.29
C ASP A 155 10.06 -16.61 -11.43
N ARG A 156 10.17 -16.11 -12.67
CA ARG A 156 10.14 -14.66 -12.93
C ARG A 156 8.80 -14.07 -12.53
N ALA A 157 7.70 -14.76 -12.82
CA ALA A 157 6.37 -14.29 -12.46
C ALA A 157 6.24 -14.14 -10.93
N ARG A 158 6.69 -15.15 -10.18
CA ARG A 158 6.65 -15.15 -8.72
C ARG A 158 7.49 -14.03 -8.09
N VAL A 159 8.72 -13.82 -8.57
CA VAL A 159 9.60 -12.74 -8.06
C VAL A 159 9.00 -11.37 -8.36
N LYS A 160 8.49 -11.18 -9.59
CA LYS A 160 7.82 -9.94 -10.01
C LYS A 160 6.59 -9.66 -9.15
N ASP A 161 5.74 -10.66 -8.91
CA ASP A 161 4.53 -10.49 -8.11
C ASP A 161 4.86 -10.10 -6.66
N ARG A 162 5.89 -10.71 -6.05
CA ARG A 162 6.36 -10.28 -4.72
C ARG A 162 6.90 -8.85 -4.73
N LEU A 163 7.68 -8.47 -5.74
CA LEU A 163 8.19 -7.10 -5.84
C LEU A 163 7.06 -6.06 -5.94
N LEU A 164 6.00 -6.36 -6.69
CA LEU A 164 4.81 -5.51 -6.79
C LEU A 164 4.06 -5.40 -5.46
N GLU A 165 3.95 -6.50 -4.72
CA GLU A 165 3.39 -6.50 -3.36
C GLU A 165 4.20 -5.60 -2.42
N LEU A 166 5.53 -5.72 -2.42
CA LEU A 166 6.42 -4.89 -1.60
C LEU A 166 6.37 -3.41 -1.98
N PHE A 167 6.19 -3.06 -3.26
CA PHE A 167 5.96 -1.67 -3.67
C PHE A 167 4.66 -1.09 -3.11
N SER A 168 3.66 -1.90 -2.82
CA SER A 168 2.38 -1.42 -2.26
C SER A 168 2.48 -1.07 -0.76
N LEU A 169 3.55 -1.54 -0.09
CA LEU A 169 3.83 -1.32 1.33
C LEU A 169 4.69 -0.08 1.59
N VAL A 170 5.10 0.62 0.53
CA VAL A 170 5.95 1.81 0.59
C VAL A 170 5.21 2.96 -0.09
N ASP A 171 5.45 4.19 0.38
CA ASP A 171 4.88 5.38 -0.25
C ASP A 171 5.19 5.38 -1.76
N PRO A 172 4.18 5.46 -2.65
CA PRO A 172 4.41 5.49 -4.09
C PRO A 172 5.23 6.69 -4.57
N ALA A 173 5.32 7.76 -3.76
CA ALA A 173 6.17 8.92 -4.02
C ALA A 173 7.63 8.73 -3.55
N ASP A 174 7.96 7.62 -2.88
CA ASP A 174 9.34 7.33 -2.49
C ASP A 174 10.22 7.20 -3.75
N PRO A 175 11.33 7.97 -3.85
CA PRO A 175 12.18 7.95 -5.04
C PRO A 175 12.76 6.56 -5.34
N ARG A 176 12.93 5.71 -4.31
CA ARG A 176 13.41 4.33 -4.45
C ARG A 176 12.35 3.44 -5.11
N VAL A 177 11.07 3.63 -4.78
CA VAL A 177 9.95 2.91 -5.43
C VAL A 177 9.82 3.35 -6.89
N ILE A 178 9.87 4.65 -7.15
CA ILE A 178 9.79 5.20 -8.52
C ILE A 178 10.90 4.62 -9.40
N LYS A 179 12.14 4.66 -8.91
CA LYS A 179 13.31 4.08 -9.60
C LYS A 179 13.14 2.58 -9.84
N ALA A 180 12.79 1.81 -8.80
CA ALA A 180 12.65 0.36 -8.89
C ALA A 180 11.53 -0.08 -9.84
N ARG A 181 10.41 0.66 -9.91
CA ARG A 181 9.34 0.41 -10.89
C ARG A 181 9.79 0.64 -12.33
N ALA A 182 10.57 1.69 -12.58
CA ALA A 182 11.15 1.94 -13.90
C ALA A 182 12.13 0.83 -14.31
N GLU A 183 12.98 0.37 -13.38
CA GLU A 183 13.89 -0.76 -13.62
C GLU A 183 13.15 -2.08 -13.86
N LEU A 184 12.06 -2.34 -13.14
CA LEU A 184 11.23 -3.52 -13.36
C LEU A 184 10.62 -3.51 -14.77
N ALA A 185 10.10 -2.37 -15.21
CA ALA A 185 9.56 -2.23 -16.57
C ALA A 185 10.63 -2.55 -17.62
N ASN A 186 11.84 -1.99 -17.49
CA ASN A 186 12.96 -2.26 -18.40
C ASN A 186 13.47 -3.71 -18.36
N ALA A 187 13.23 -4.45 -17.28
CA ALA A 187 13.63 -5.86 -17.19
C ALA A 187 12.62 -6.80 -17.86
N LEU A 188 11.39 -6.33 -18.11
CA LEU A 188 10.29 -7.12 -18.67
C LEU A 188 10.10 -6.91 -20.19
N PHE A 189 10.69 -5.87 -20.76
CA PHE A 189 10.57 -5.48 -22.18
C PHE A 189 11.95 -5.29 -22.81
#